data_AF-A0A7S3YCG0-F1
#
_entry.id   AF-A0A7S3YCG0-F1
#
_cell.length_a   1.000
_cell.length_b   1.000
_cell.length_c   1.000
_cell.angle_alpha   90.00
_cell.angle_beta   90.00
_cell.angle_gamma   90.00
#
_symmetry.space_group_name_H-M   'P 1'
#
loop_
_entity.id
_entity.type
_entity.pdbx_description
1 polymer ?
#
loop_
_entity_poly.entity_id
_entity_poly.type
_entity_poly.pdbx_seq_one_letter_code
_entity_poly.pdbx_strand_id
1 'polypeptide(L)'
;DDHKPLADDVKPTWIEPRLQALVKHQKITVTVTGAKRKPRNSVGKRYTVYGVHVNCGDLDWDMERTYKEFTHLRKKIIEQEKVKLLKLPARRWIMFDNNQQLKQRLKA
;
A
#
# COMPACT_ATOMS: atom_id res chain seq x y z
N ASP A 1 -46.08 -9.24 4.71
CA ASP A 1 -45.24 -8.06 4.95
C ASP A 1 -44.28 -8.32 6.10
N ASP A 2 -43.08 -8.80 5.78
CA ASP A 2 -42.00 -8.97 6.77
C ASP A 2 -40.72 -8.38 6.17
N HIS A 3 -40.65 -7.05 6.16
CA HIS A 3 -39.40 -6.34 5.86
C HIS A 3 -38.60 -6.18 7.15
N LYS A 4 -37.74 -7.17 7.40
CA LYS A 4 -36.62 -7.07 8.33
C LYS A 4 -35.67 -5.98 7.80
N PRO A 5 -35.30 -4.94 8.57
CA PRO A 5 -34.31 -3.97 8.11
C PRO A 5 -32.99 -4.72 7.86
N LEU A 6 -32.45 -4.57 6.65
CA LEU A 6 -31.12 -5.07 6.30
C LEU A 6 -30.12 -4.50 7.30
N ALA A 7 -29.25 -5.39 7.79
CA ALA A 7 -28.22 -5.12 8.77
C ALA A 7 -27.56 -3.76 8.52
N ASP A 8 -27.48 -2.98 9.59
CA ASP A 8 -26.78 -1.72 9.68
C ASP A 8 -25.52 -1.72 8.82
N ASP A 9 -25.40 -0.69 7.98
CA ASP A 9 -24.15 -0.24 7.40
C ASP A 9 -23.13 -0.10 8.54
N VAL A 10 -22.37 -1.15 8.79
CA VAL A 10 -21.19 -1.11 9.65
C VAL A 10 -20.17 -0.26 8.90
N LYS A 11 -20.31 1.07 9.00
CA LYS A 11 -19.26 2.00 8.65
C LYS A 11 -18.05 1.57 9.48
N PRO A 12 -16.91 1.27 8.85
CA PRO A 12 -15.75 0.83 9.60
C PRO A 12 -15.30 1.97 10.52
N THR A 13 -15.51 1.80 11.83
CA THR A 13 -15.32 2.83 12.87
C THR A 13 -13.89 3.38 12.96
N TRP A 14 -12.92 2.70 12.32
CA TRP A 14 -11.53 3.14 12.20
C TRP A 14 -11.26 4.08 11.00
N ILE A 15 -12.19 4.21 10.06
CA ILE A 15 -12.06 5.08 8.88
C ILE A 15 -12.44 6.52 9.24
N GLU A 16 -13.43 6.70 10.11
CA GLU A 16 -14.05 8.00 10.40
C GLU A 16 -13.08 9.04 11.03
N PRO A 17 -12.23 8.69 12.02
CA PRO A 17 -11.29 9.65 12.61
C PRO A 17 -10.20 10.09 11.62
N ARG A 18 -9.71 9.16 10.78
CA ARG A 18 -8.67 9.44 9.78
C ARG A 18 -9.20 10.31 8.65
N LEU A 19 -10.43 10.05 8.19
CA LEU A 19 -11.07 10.89 7.16
C LEU A 19 -11.37 12.30 7.68
N GLN A 20 -11.86 12.44 8.90
CA GLN A 20 -12.11 13.76 9.50
C GLN A 20 -10.81 14.57 9.64
N ALA A 21 -9.70 13.91 9.99
CA ALA A 21 -8.39 14.54 10.05
C ALA A 21 -7.87 14.99 8.68
N LEU A 22 -8.07 14.17 7.64
CA LEU A 22 -7.71 14.52 6.26
C LEU A 22 -8.46 15.76 5.76
N VAL A 23 -9.69 15.98 6.24
CA VAL A 23 -10.48 17.18 5.91
C VAL A 23 -10.04 18.40 6.72
N LYS A 24 -9.61 18.20 7.98
CA LYS A 24 -9.23 19.28 8.89
C LYS A 24 -7.81 19.81 8.66
N HIS A 25 -6.86 18.96 8.27
CA HIS A 25 -5.47 19.36 8.10
C HIS A 25 -5.16 19.66 6.63
N GLN A 26 -4.65 20.87 6.36
CA GLN A 26 -4.28 21.32 5.01
C GLN A 26 -3.00 20.66 4.45
N LYS A 27 -2.24 19.94 5.28
CA LYS A 27 -0.98 19.31 4.88
C LYS A 27 -0.98 17.83 5.22
N ILE A 28 -0.82 17.00 4.20
CA ILE A 28 -0.65 15.55 4.31
C ILE A 28 0.74 15.22 3.78
N THR A 29 1.56 14.58 4.61
CA THR A 29 2.87 14.06 4.20
C THR A 29 2.77 12.55 4.07
N VAL A 30 3.14 12.03 2.89
CA VAL A 30 3.21 10.59 2.64
C VAL A 30 4.64 10.21 2.32
N THR A 31 5.22 9.32 3.10
CA THR A 31 6.59 8.82 2.90
C THR A 31 6.54 7.33 2.58
N VAL A 32 7.08 6.95 1.43
CA VAL A 32 7.23 5.55 1.04
C VAL A 32 8.66 5.11 1.33
N THR A 33 8.82 4.18 2.25
CA THR A 33 10.10 3.66 2.71
C THR A 33 10.46 2.33 2.03
N GLY A 34 11.74 1.95 2.15
CA GLY A 34 12.40 0.91 1.36
C GLY A 34 11.65 -0.42 1.25
N ALA A 35 11.88 -1.09 0.11
CA ALA A 35 11.25 -2.35 -0.23
C ALA A 35 11.72 -3.50 0.68
N LYS A 36 10.79 -4.12 1.43
CA LYS A 36 11.04 -5.32 2.22
C LYS A 36 10.49 -6.55 1.50
N ARG A 37 11.30 -7.60 1.37
CA ARG A 37 10.82 -8.92 0.91
C ARG A 37 10.17 -9.64 2.08
N LYS A 38 8.90 -10.03 1.92
CA LYS A 38 8.22 -10.87 2.89
C LYS A 38 8.45 -12.34 2.55
N PRO A 39 8.47 -13.23 3.57
CA PRO A 39 8.54 -14.67 3.37
C PRO A 39 7.38 -15.14 2.49
N ARG A 40 7.50 -16.37 1.97
CA ARG A 40 6.45 -16.95 1.13
C ARG A 40 5.12 -16.90 1.85
N ASN A 41 4.08 -16.42 1.18
CA ASN A 41 2.71 -16.58 1.66
C ASN A 41 2.31 -18.06 1.64
N SER A 42 1.11 -18.38 2.12
CA SER A 42 0.51 -19.73 2.07
C SER A 42 0.47 -20.35 0.67
N VAL A 43 0.65 -19.54 -0.39
CA VAL A 43 0.67 -19.94 -1.81
C VAL A 43 2.10 -20.07 -2.35
N GLY A 44 3.12 -20.06 -1.49
CA GLY A 44 4.52 -20.28 -1.88
C GLY A 44 5.17 -19.13 -2.65
N LYS A 45 4.51 -17.97 -2.78
CA LYS A 45 5.03 -16.83 -3.55
C LYS A 45 5.69 -15.81 -2.63
N ARG A 46 6.91 -15.40 -2.98
CA ARG A 46 7.57 -14.24 -2.36
C ARG A 46 6.93 -12.96 -2.91
N TYR A 47 6.75 -11.97 -2.05
CA TYR A 47 6.23 -10.67 -2.45
C TYR A 47 7.04 -9.54 -1.78
N THR A 48 7.04 -8.40 -2.44
CA THR A 48 7.72 -7.18 -1.97
C THR A 48 6.67 -6.23 -1.44
N VAL A 49 6.87 -5.74 -0.22
CA VAL A 49 6.08 -4.69 0.39
C VAL A 49 6.93 -3.44 0.58
N TYR A 50 6.26 -2.30 0.60
CA TYR A 50 6.80 -0.98 0.86
C TYR A 50 6.15 -0.46 2.13
N GLY A 51 6.94 0.11 3.03
CA GLY A 51 6.37 0.84 4.16
C GLY A 51 5.81 2.16 3.66
N VAL A 52 4.61 2.51 4.10
CA VAL A 52 3.96 3.79 3.81
C VAL A 52 3.64 4.42 5.15
N HIS A 53 4.32 5.52 5.44
CA HIS A 53 4.04 6.37 6.58
C HIS A 53 3.19 7.54 6.10
N VAL A 54 2.06 7.77 6.75
CA VAL A 54 1.21 8.94 6.49
C VAL A 54 1.17 9.78 7.75
N ASN A 55 1.52 11.04 7.61
CA ASN A 55 1.40 12.04 8.65
C ASN A 55 0.43 13.14 8.19
N CYS A 56 -0.54 13.45 9.05
CA CYS A 56 -1.59 14.42 8.81
C CYS A 56 -1.85 15.19 10.12
N GLY A 57 -1.02 16.20 10.39
CA GLY A 57 -1.06 16.93 11.65
C GLY A 57 -0.65 16.06 12.83
N ASP A 58 -1.55 15.91 13.80
CA ASP A 58 -1.36 15.10 15.01
C ASP A 58 -1.63 13.60 14.79
N LEU A 59 -2.02 13.21 13.57
CA LEU A 59 -2.31 11.83 13.23
C LEU A 59 -1.26 11.24 12.31
N ASP A 60 -0.64 10.17 12.78
CA ASP A 60 0.31 9.37 12.03
C ASP A 60 -0.12 7.90 12.00
N TRP A 61 0.14 7.24 10.89
CA TRP A 61 -0.02 5.79 10.81
C TRP A 61 0.88 5.17 9.76
N ASP A 62 1.29 3.95 10.05
CA ASP A 62 2.06 3.12 9.16
C ASP A 62 1.20 2.02 8.53
N MET A 63 1.49 1.73 7.27
CA MET A 63 0.93 0.57 6.58
C MET A 63 1.98 -0.05 5.67
N GLU A 64 1.83 -1.35 5.42
CA GLU A 64 2.57 -2.03 4.37
C GLU A 64 1.68 -2.15 3.12
N ARG A 65 2.24 -1.82 1.96
CA ARG A 65 1.57 -1.92 0.66
C ARG A 65 2.47 -2.55 -0.38
N THR A 66 1.88 -3.28 -1.31
CA THR A 66 2.55 -3.89 -2.46
C THR A 66 2.49 -2.95 -3.67
N TYR A 67 3.40 -3.15 -4.62
CA TYR A 67 3.34 -2.44 -5.90
C TYR A 67 2.00 -2.64 -6.62
N LYS A 68 1.41 -3.85 -6.50
CA LYS A 68 0.12 -4.18 -7.12
C LYS A 68 -1.02 -3.31 -6.53
N GLU A 69 -1.02 -3.08 -5.23
CA GLU A 69 -2.00 -2.23 -4.57
C GLU A 69 -1.90 -0.77 -5.04
N PHE A 70 -0.69 -0.22 -5.21
CA PHE A 70 -0.53 1.12 -5.79
C PHE A 70 -1.08 1.21 -7.22
N THR A 71 -0.82 0.19 -8.06
CA THR A 71 -1.36 0.17 -9.42
C THR A 71 -2.88 0.10 -9.46
N HIS A 72 -3.48 -0.69 -8.56
CA HIS A 72 -4.92 -0.82 -8.45
C HIS A 72 -5.56 0.49 -7.98
N LEU A 73 -4.99 1.12 -6.94
CA LEU A 73 -5.45 2.40 -6.42
C LEU A 73 -5.40 3.50 -7.50
N ARG A 74 -4.28 3.60 -8.24
CA ARG A 74 -4.16 4.57 -9.34
C ARG A 74 -5.25 4.37 -10.40
N LYS A 75 -5.51 3.13 -10.80
CA LYS A 75 -6.55 2.82 -11.79
C LYS A 75 -7.93 3.26 -11.29
N LYS A 76 -8.26 2.92 -10.05
CA LYS A 76 -9.53 3.29 -9.42
C LYS A 76 -9.72 4.82 -9.35
N ILE A 77 -8.70 5.58 -8.95
CA ILE A 77 -8.78 7.05 -8.89
C ILE A 77 -8.99 7.65 -10.29
N ILE A 78 -8.27 7.16 -11.30
CA ILE A 78 -8.46 7.63 -12.69
C ILE A 78 -9.88 7.36 -13.19
N GLU A 79 -10.42 6.18 -12.89
CA GLU A 79 -11.77 5.78 -13.30
C GLU A 79 -12.86 6.57 -12.58
N GLN A 80 -12.72 6.81 -11.27
CA GLN A 80 -13.73 7.48 -10.45
C GLN A 80 -13.69 9.00 -10.60
N GLU A 81 -12.52 9.60 -10.48
CA GLU A 81 -12.36 11.07 -10.45
C GLU A 81 -12.13 11.66 -11.84
N LYS A 82 -11.97 10.82 -12.88
CA LYS A 82 -11.66 11.22 -14.26
C LYS A 82 -10.42 12.12 -14.37
N VAL A 83 -9.48 11.99 -13.44
CA VAL A 83 -8.25 12.79 -13.37
C VAL A 83 -7.09 12.12 -14.11
N LYS A 84 -6.14 12.94 -14.58
CA LYS A 84 -4.86 12.46 -15.13
C LYS A 84 -3.81 12.38 -14.02
N LEU A 85 -3.52 11.16 -13.55
CA LEU A 85 -2.43 10.92 -12.61
C LEU A 85 -1.10 10.61 -13.33
N LEU A 86 0.02 11.03 -12.74
CA LEU A 86 1.36 10.61 -13.15
C LEU A 86 1.48 9.08 -13.18
N LYS A 87 2.33 8.57 -14.07
CA LYS A 87 2.61 7.13 -14.14
C LYS A 87 3.38 6.70 -12.89
N LEU A 88 3.07 5.52 -12.36
CA LEU A 88 3.87 4.92 -11.29
C LEU A 88 5.27 4.57 -11.82
N PRO A 89 6.32 4.70 -10.97
CA PRO A 89 7.67 4.30 -11.35
C PRO A 89 7.70 2.81 -11.71
N ALA A 90 8.51 2.43 -12.70
CA ALA A 90 8.55 1.06 -13.20
C ALA A 90 8.78 0.05 -12.08
N ARG A 91 8.08 -1.10 -12.16
CA ARG A 91 8.27 -2.23 -11.25
C ARG A 91 9.68 -2.79 -11.45
N ARG A 92 10.66 -2.32 -10.67
CA ARG A 92 11.98 -2.93 -10.63
C ARG A 92 11.85 -4.29 -9.94
N TRP A 93 12.06 -5.35 -10.70
CA TRP A 93 12.38 -6.65 -10.12
C TRP A 93 13.74 -6.50 -9.47
N ILE A 94 13.76 -6.15 -8.18
CA ILE A 94 14.97 -6.31 -7.38
C ILE A 94 15.15 -7.82 -7.23
N MET A 95 15.72 -8.45 -8.26
CA MET A 95 16.40 -9.73 -8.11
C MET A 95 17.60 -9.40 -7.23
N PHE A 96 17.47 -9.65 -5.92
CA PHE A 96 18.68 -9.80 -5.11
C PHE A 96 19.47 -10.91 -5.78
N ASP A 97 20.60 -10.51 -6.35
CA ASP A 97 21.61 -11.38 -6.90
C ASP A 97 22.21 -12.17 -5.73
N ASN A 98 21.45 -13.13 -5.18
CA ASN A 98 22.04 -14.21 -4.39
C ASN A 98 23.12 -14.93 -5.21
N ASN A 99 23.11 -14.79 -6.54
CA ASN A 99 24.17 -15.24 -7.41
C ASN A 99 25.49 -14.47 -7.29
N GLN A 100 25.51 -13.19 -6.90
CA GLN A 100 26.80 -12.49 -6.71
C GLN A 100 27.54 -13.02 -5.48
N GLN A 101 26.84 -13.18 -4.35
CA GLN A 101 27.42 -13.77 -3.14
C GLN A 101 27.70 -15.28 -3.29
N LEU A 102 26.85 -16.01 -4.03
CA LEU A 102 27.09 -17.43 -4.31
C LEU A 102 28.27 -17.64 -5.27
N LYS A 103 28.44 -16.79 -6.29
CA LYS A 103 29.61 -16.83 -7.19
C LYS A 103 30.91 -16.49 -6.48
N GLN A 104 30.89 -15.60 -5.48
CA GLN A 104 32.08 -15.33 -4.65
C GLN A 104 32.41 -16.52 -3.74
N ARG A 105 31.39 -17.21 -3.20
CA ARG A 105 31.58 -18.41 -2.36
C ARG A 105 32.01 -19.66 -3.14
N LEU A 106 31.64 -19.79 -4.41
CA LEU A 106 32.02 -20.92 -5.27
C LEU A 106 33.38 -20.74 -5.96
N LYS A 107 34.03 -19.58 -5.79
CA LYS A 107 35.39 -19.29 -6.28
C LYS A 107 36.46 -19.36 -5.17
N ALA A 108 36.05 -19.62 -3.92
CA ALA A 108 36.92 -19.89 -2.79
C ALA A 108 36.96 -21.41 -2.55
#